data_AF-A0A8T6ET77-F1
#
_entry.id   AF-A0A8T6ET77-F1
#
_cell.length_a   1.000
_cell.length_b   1.000
_cell.length_c   1.000
_cell.angle_alpha   90.00
_cell.angle_beta   90.00
_cell.angle_gamma   90.00
#
_symmetry.space_group_name_H-M   'P 1'
#
loop_
_entity.id
_entity.type
_entity.pdbx_description
1 polymer ?
#
loop_
_entity_poly.entity_id
_entity_poly.type
_entity_poly.pdbx_seq_one_letter_code
_entity_poly.pdbx_strand_id
1 'polypeptide(L)'
;MTALDAASAELIPLREGGRIAIRAMTRGDVRAVRRLERAAYGSANPRTAFERELRNGLAGYLVAVDAAEDAVQPARRGPVAWLRRRLGIREGPPILGFAGAWYTHEQLHLVTIAVDPRAQRRGIGLALVRAVRE
;
A
#
# COMPACT_ATOMS: atom_id res chain seq x y z
N MET A 1 -18.93 10.22 -11.17
CA MET A 1 -18.47 10.42 -9.79
C MET A 1 -16.98 10.17 -9.79
N THR A 2 -16.23 11.21 -9.48
CA THR A 2 -14.96 11.60 -10.11
C THR A 2 -13.86 10.56 -9.94
N ALA A 3 -13.19 10.27 -11.05
CA ALA A 3 -12.01 9.44 -11.11
C ALA A 3 -11.01 9.87 -10.04
N LEU A 4 -10.53 8.90 -9.26
CA LEU A 4 -9.36 9.02 -8.40
C LEU A 4 -8.25 9.72 -9.20
N ASP A 5 -8.03 10.99 -8.90
CA ASP A 5 -6.98 11.78 -9.52
C ASP A 5 -5.65 11.12 -9.17
N ALA A 6 -5.00 10.58 -10.19
CA ALA A 6 -3.83 9.73 -10.07
C ALA A 6 -2.54 10.50 -9.75
N ALA A 7 -2.62 11.76 -9.32
CA ALA A 7 -1.46 12.65 -9.33
C ALA A 7 -1.41 13.55 -8.09
N SER A 8 -0.99 12.99 -6.95
CA SER A 8 -0.03 13.61 -6.01
C SER A 8 0.14 12.69 -4.80
N ALA A 9 1.01 11.69 -4.93
CA ALA A 9 1.41 10.90 -3.77
C ALA A 9 2.25 11.79 -2.85
N GLU A 10 1.62 12.35 -1.81
CA GLU A 10 2.31 13.18 -0.84
C GLU A 10 3.36 12.35 -0.10
N LEU A 11 4.60 12.85 -0.06
CA LEU A 11 5.70 12.21 0.66
C LEU A 11 5.61 12.55 2.15
N ILE A 12 5.31 11.55 2.96
CA ILE A 12 5.14 11.72 4.40
C ILE A 12 6.40 11.25 5.12
N PRO A 13 7.07 12.11 5.90
CA PRO A 13 8.21 11.72 6.71
C PRO A 13 7.79 10.81 7.87
N LEU A 14 8.58 9.78 8.13
CA LEU A 14 8.42 8.87 9.26
C LEU A 14 9.30 9.33 10.44
N ARG A 15 8.89 8.93 11.65
CA ARG A 15 9.61 9.26 12.90
C ARG A 15 11.06 8.79 12.95
N GLU A 16 11.41 7.76 12.16
CA GLU A 16 12.75 7.13 12.13
C GLU A 16 13.49 7.37 10.79
N GLY A 17 13.28 8.52 10.14
CA GLY A 17 14.09 8.94 8.98
C GLY A 17 13.74 8.30 7.62
N GLY A 18 12.66 7.51 7.54
CA GLY A 18 12.10 7.04 6.27
C GLY A 18 11.08 8.00 5.66
N ARG A 19 10.76 7.87 4.37
CA ARG A 19 9.64 8.57 3.72
C ARG A 19 8.70 7.53 3.14
N ILE A 20 7.40 7.77 3.24
CA ILE A 20 6.39 6.96 2.57
C ILE A 20 5.64 7.81 1.56
N ALA A 21 5.18 7.18 0.49
CA ALA A 21 4.20 7.75 -0.41
C ALA A 21 2.88 7.01 -0.20
N ILE A 22 1.76 7.74 -0.11
CA ILE A 22 0.43 7.13 -0.07
C ILE A 22 -0.22 7.29 -1.43
N ARG A 23 -0.78 6.20 -1.97
CA ARG A 23 -1.47 6.19 -3.26
C ARG A 23 -2.60 5.18 -3.28
N ALA A 24 -3.48 5.28 -4.28
CA ALA A 24 -4.47 4.26 -4.56
C ALA A 24 -3.80 2.89 -4.82
N MET A 25 -4.42 1.84 -4.29
CA MET A 25 -4.06 0.46 -4.53
C MET A 25 -4.43 0.05 -5.95
N THR A 26 -3.54 -0.65 -6.63
CA THR A 26 -3.76 -1.19 -7.98
C THR A 26 -3.87 -2.71 -7.94
N ARG A 27 -4.31 -3.32 -9.04
CA ARG A 27 -4.31 -4.80 -9.18
C ARG A 27 -2.92 -5.41 -9.01
N GLY A 28 -1.85 -4.69 -9.39
CA GLY A 28 -0.47 -5.15 -9.21
C GLY A 28 -0.06 -5.30 -7.75
N ASP A 29 -0.68 -4.53 -6.86
CA ASP A 29 -0.37 -4.50 -5.43
C ASP A 29 -1.02 -5.64 -4.64
N VAL A 30 -2.08 -6.26 -5.17
CA VAL A 30 -2.90 -7.28 -4.47
C VAL A 30 -2.06 -8.40 -3.89
N ARG A 31 -1.09 -8.92 -4.65
CA ARG A 31 -0.21 -10.00 -4.18
C ARG A 31 0.63 -9.59 -2.98
N ALA A 32 1.12 -8.35 -2.95
CA ALA A 32 1.92 -7.82 -1.85
C ALA A 32 1.04 -7.49 -0.63
N VAL A 33 -0.11 -6.86 -0.85
CA VAL A 33 -1.09 -6.56 0.20
C VAL A 33 -1.58 -7.82 0.91
N ARG A 34 -1.90 -8.90 0.18
CA ARG A 34 -2.29 -10.18 0.80
C ARG A 34 -1.17 -10.82 1.63
N ARG A 35 0.10 -10.63 1.26
CA ARG A 35 1.23 -11.09 2.09
C ARG A 35 1.33 -10.27 3.37
N LEU A 36 1.19 -8.94 3.26
CA LEU A 36 1.21 -8.02 4.40
C LEU A 36 0.05 -8.31 5.34
N GLU A 37 -1.17 -8.43 4.83
CA GLU A 37 -2.37 -8.77 5.60
C GLU A 37 -2.16 -10.04 6.42
N ARG A 38 -1.68 -11.13 5.80
CA ARG A 38 -1.35 -12.37 6.51
C ARG A 38 -0.27 -12.18 7.57
N ALA A 39 0.74 -11.36 7.30
CA ALA A 39 1.79 -11.08 8.28
C ALA A 39 1.26 -10.27 9.47
N ALA A 40 0.33 -9.34 9.23
CA ALA A 40 -0.23 -8.46 10.24
C ALA A 40 -1.35 -9.12 11.07
N TYR A 41 -2.22 -9.91 10.45
CA TYR A 41 -3.40 -10.51 11.09
C TYR A 41 -3.31 -12.03 11.31
N GLY A 42 -2.26 -12.69 10.80
CA GLY A 42 -2.13 -14.14 10.84
C GLY A 42 -2.88 -14.86 9.70
N SER A 43 -2.80 -16.19 9.68
CA SER A 43 -3.37 -17.05 8.63
C SER A 43 -4.86 -17.41 8.82
N ALA A 44 -5.47 -17.02 9.93
CA ALA A 44 -6.77 -17.56 10.35
C ALA A 44 -7.97 -17.05 9.54
N ASN A 45 -7.88 -15.92 8.84
CA ASN A 45 -8.95 -15.48 7.94
C ASN A 45 -8.49 -14.29 7.05
N PRO A 46 -8.36 -14.41 5.71
CA PRO A 46 -8.30 -13.22 4.88
C PRO A 46 -9.67 -12.56 4.90
N ARG A 47 -9.82 -11.47 5.66
CA ARG A 47 -11.13 -10.83 5.91
C ARG A 47 -11.66 -10.09 4.69
N THR A 48 -10.86 -9.92 3.64
CA THR A 48 -11.11 -8.95 2.59
C THR A 48 -11.04 -9.57 1.19
N ALA A 49 -12.11 -9.41 0.40
CA ALA A 49 -12.19 -9.89 -0.98
C ALA A 49 -11.66 -8.82 -1.95
N PHE A 50 -10.39 -8.43 -1.79
CA PHE A 50 -9.76 -7.30 -2.50
C PHE A 50 -10.04 -7.26 -4.00
N GLU A 51 -10.03 -8.41 -4.68
CA GLU A 51 -10.26 -8.50 -6.13
C GLU A 51 -11.69 -8.14 -6.54
N ARG A 52 -12.69 -8.52 -5.74
CA ARG A 52 -14.11 -8.23 -6.02
C ARG A 52 -14.42 -6.76 -5.72
N GLU A 53 -13.81 -6.23 -4.66
CA GLU A 53 -14.04 -4.86 -4.21
C GLU A 53 -13.37 -3.83 -5.12
N LEU A 54 -12.13 -4.07 -5.56
CA LEU A 54 -11.46 -3.24 -6.56
C LEU A 54 -12.16 -3.25 -7.92
N ARG A 55 -12.98 -4.27 -8.22
CA ARG A 55 -13.73 -4.37 -9.49
C ARG A 55 -15.03 -3.58 -9.48
N ASN A 56 -15.64 -3.39 -8.31
CA ASN A 56 -16.94 -2.75 -8.18
C ASN A 56 -16.84 -1.24 -7.89
N GLY A 57 -15.65 -0.72 -7.59
CA GLY A 57 -15.39 0.72 -7.44
C GLY A 57 -16.03 1.39 -6.23
N LEU A 58 -16.75 0.64 -5.38
CA LEU A 58 -17.44 1.14 -4.19
C LEU A 58 -16.53 1.21 -2.95
N ALA A 59 -15.33 0.62 -3.00
CA ALA A 59 -14.36 0.62 -1.92
C ALA A 59 -13.02 1.20 -2.41
N GLY A 60 -12.57 2.25 -1.72
CA GLY A 60 -11.26 2.86 -1.93
C GLY A 60 -10.22 2.15 -1.09
N TYR A 61 -9.15 1.69 -1.75
CA TYR A 61 -7.99 1.11 -1.07
C TYR A 61 -6.77 2.00 -1.27
N LEU A 62 -6.08 2.32 -0.17
CA LEU A 62 -4.83 3.05 -0.16
C LEU A 62 -3.68 2.12 0.25
N VAL A 63 -2.51 2.33 -0.34
CA VAL A 63 -1.26 1.69 0.06
C VAL A 63 -0.23 2.74 0.43
N ALA A 64 0.53 2.45 1.49
CA ALA A 64 1.73 3.18 1.84
C ALA A 64 2.94 2.41 1.27
N VAL A 65 3.67 3.05 0.36
CA VAL A 65 4.91 2.50 -0.22
C VAL A 65 6.12 3.21 0.35
N ASP A 66 7.21 2.49 0.52
CA ASP A 66 8.49 3.11 0.90
C ASP A 66 9.00 3.99 -0.24
N ALA A 67 9.04 5.30 -0.03
CA ALA A 67 9.55 6.28 -0.99
C ALA A 67 11.06 6.50 -0.86
N ALA A 68 11.68 6.00 0.21
CA ALA A 68 13.13 6.03 0.37
C ALA A 68 13.81 4.88 -0.38
N GLU A 69 13.16 3.71 -0.51
CA GLU A 69 13.75 2.59 -1.27
C GLU A 69 13.88 2.86 -2.78
N ASP A 70 12.95 3.61 -3.39
CA ASP A 70 13.05 4.03 -4.79
C ASP A 70 14.23 5.01 -5.04
N ALA A 71 14.61 5.79 -4.02
CA ALA A 71 15.71 6.75 -4.10
C ALA A 71 17.08 6.19 -3.65
N VAL A 72 17.10 5.15 -2.80
CA VAL A 72 18.32 4.67 -2.12
C VAL A 72 18.82 3.30 -2.59
N GLN A 73 18.09 2.53 -3.43
CA GLN A 73 18.60 1.25 -3.96
C GLN A 73 18.85 1.23 -5.49
N PRO A 74 19.95 1.83 -5.98
CA PRO A 74 20.59 1.40 -7.22
C PRO A 74 21.36 0.06 -7.07
N ALA A 75 21.28 -0.61 -5.91
CA ALA A 75 22.21 -1.65 -5.49
C ALA A 75 21.55 -2.97 -5.03
N ARG A 76 20.80 -3.60 -5.93
CA ARG A 76 20.89 -5.07 -6.07
C ARG A 76 21.65 -5.35 -7.37
N ARG A 77 22.93 -4.98 -7.45
CA ARG A 77 23.78 -5.27 -8.62
C ARG A 77 24.27 -6.71 -8.50
N GLY A 78 23.65 -7.59 -9.28
CA GLY A 78 24.04 -8.99 -9.44
C GLY A 78 23.33 -9.60 -10.66
N PRO A 79 23.84 -10.72 -11.20
CA PRO A 79 23.28 -11.34 -12.41
C PRO A 79 21.79 -11.68 -12.25
N VAL A 80 21.34 -12.01 -11.04
CA VAL A 80 19.94 -12.27 -10.71
C VAL A 80 19.05 -11.04 -10.90
N ALA A 81 19.48 -9.85 -10.49
CA ALA A 81 18.68 -8.64 -10.63
C ALA A 81 18.59 -8.16 -12.08
N TRP A 82 19.67 -8.33 -12.85
CA TRP A 82 19.66 -8.10 -14.31
C TRP A 82 18.72 -9.09 -15.01
N LEU A 83 18.74 -10.37 -14.64
CA LEU A 83 17.86 -11.39 -15.21
C LEU A 83 16.40 -11.08 -14.90
N ARG A 84 16.07 -10.72 -13.65
CA ARG A 84 14.72 -10.26 -13.27
C ARG A 84 14.28 -9.06 -14.10
N ARG A 85 15.16 -8.09 -14.32
CA ARG A 85 14.88 -6.91 -15.15
C ARG A 85 14.65 -7.27 -16.63
N ARG A 86 15.44 -8.19 -17.19
CA ARG A 86 15.28 -8.71 -18.56
C ARG A 86 13.99 -9.51 -18.75
N LEU A 87 13.56 -10.23 -17.73
CA LEU A 87 12.30 -10.98 -17.70
C LEU A 87 11.07 -10.11 -17.38
N GLY A 88 11.22 -8.79 -17.23
CA GLY A 88 10.11 -7.89 -16.91
C GLY A 88 9.59 -8.01 -15.47
N ILE A 89 10.33 -8.68 -14.57
CA ILE A 89 9.98 -8.82 -13.16
C ILE A 89 10.41 -7.54 -12.43
N ARG A 90 9.54 -6.51 -12.47
CA ARG A 90 9.66 -5.32 -11.63
C ARG A 90 8.73 -5.48 -10.42
N GLU A 91 9.29 -5.76 -9.26
CA GLU A 91 8.58 -5.51 -8.00
C GLU A 91 8.66 -4.01 -7.76
N GLY A 92 7.52 -3.32 -7.67
CA GLY A 92 7.46 -1.92 -7.28
C GLY A 92 8.00 -1.70 -5.86
N PRO A 93 8.08 -0.45 -5.39
CA PRO A 93 8.52 -0.14 -4.02
C PRO A 93 7.74 -0.97 -3.00
N PRO A 94 8.39 -1.42 -1.91
CA PRO A 94 7.75 -2.30 -0.96
C PRO A 94 6.55 -1.59 -0.33
N ILE A 95 5.43 -2.31 -0.25
CA ILE A 95 4.24 -1.85 0.46
C ILE A 95 4.46 -2.09 1.94
N LEU A 96 4.41 -1.02 2.72
CA LEU A 96 4.61 -1.02 4.16
C LEU A 96 3.28 -1.03 4.93
N GLY A 97 2.16 -0.72 4.28
CA GLY A 97 0.84 -0.76 4.87
C GLY A 97 -0.27 -0.51 3.86
N PHE A 98 -1.51 -0.79 4.26
CA PHE A 98 -2.71 -0.49 3.48
C PHE A 98 -3.89 -0.13 4.37
N ALA A 99 -4.87 0.55 3.78
CA ALA A 99 -6.17 0.82 4.39
C ALA A 99 -7.28 0.66 3.34
N GLY A 100 -8.43 0.14 3.76
CA GLY A 100 -9.63 0.01 2.95
C GLY A 100 -10.79 0.74 3.60
N ALA A 101 -11.46 1.60 2.84
CA ALA A 101 -12.62 2.35 3.28
C ALA A 101 -13.73 2.36 2.22
N TRP A 102 -14.97 2.48 2.68
CA TRP A 102 -16.13 2.79 1.84
C TRP A 102 -16.82 4.04 2.38
N TYR A 103 -17.48 4.72 1.45
CA TYR A 103 -18.12 5.99 1.70
C TYR A 103 -19.60 5.87 1.38
N THR A 104 -20.41 6.37 2.31
CA THR A 104 -21.80 6.74 2.06
C THR A 104 -21.89 8.26 2.12
N HIS A 105 -23.02 8.84 1.72
CA HIS A 105 -23.18 10.30 1.64
C HIS A 105 -22.86 11.05 2.96
N GLU A 106 -22.95 10.37 4.10
CA GLU A 106 -22.80 10.96 5.44
C GLU A 106 -21.83 10.19 6.34
N GLN A 107 -21.25 9.08 5.87
CA GLN A 107 -20.44 8.20 6.72
C GLN A 107 -19.25 7.61 5.96
N LEU A 108 -18.09 7.69 6.61
CA LEU A 108 -16.88 7.00 6.25
C LEU A 108 -16.72 5.74 7.11
N HIS A 109 -16.57 4.59 6.46
CA HIS A 109 -16.38 3.32 7.14
C HIS A 109 -15.00 2.75 6.80
N LEU A 110 -14.10 2.75 7.78
CA LEU A 110 -12.79 2.09 7.69
C LEU A 110 -12.96 0.59 7.95
N VAL A 111 -12.83 -0.23 6.92
CA VAL A 111 -13.07 -1.68 6.98
C VAL A 111 -11.84 -2.44 7.45
N THR A 112 -10.67 -1.99 7.00
CA THR A 112 -9.41 -2.67 7.28
C THR A 112 -8.26 -1.68 7.25
N ILE A 113 -7.28 -1.90 8.11
CA ILE A 113 -6.02 -1.16 8.14
C ILE A 113 -4.91 -2.02 8.72
N ALA A 114 -3.84 -2.19 7.96
CA ALA A 114 -2.69 -2.96 8.39
C ALA A 114 -1.38 -2.26 8.02
N VAL A 115 -0.38 -2.46 8.88
CA VAL A 115 1.00 -2.02 8.68
C VAL A 115 1.87 -3.26 8.88
N ASP A 116 2.86 -3.46 7.99
CA ASP A 116 3.83 -4.55 8.12
C ASP A 116 4.41 -4.54 9.54
N PRO A 117 4.36 -5.67 10.30
CA PRO A 117 4.86 -5.73 11.66
C PRO A 117 6.27 -5.16 11.86
N ARG A 118 7.15 -5.30 10.85
CA ARG A 118 8.53 -4.79 10.87
C ARG A 118 8.63 -3.27 10.65
N ALA A 119 7.56 -2.65 10.15
CA ALA A 119 7.47 -1.22 9.87
C ALA A 119 6.49 -0.47 10.79
N GLN A 120 5.92 -1.15 11.79
CA GLN A 120 5.04 -0.54 12.79
C GLN A 120 5.78 0.49 13.67
N ARG A 121 5.02 1.26 14.46
CA ARG A 121 5.51 2.32 15.35
C ARG A 121 6.22 3.51 14.68
N ARG A 122 6.31 3.52 13.34
CA ARG A 122 6.93 4.60 12.54
C ARG A 122 5.98 5.73 12.10
N GLY A 123 4.69 5.61 12.41
CA GLY A 123 3.65 6.58 12.03
C GLY A 123 2.83 6.24 10.78
N ILE A 124 3.13 5.11 10.13
CA ILE A 124 2.50 4.67 8.86
C ILE A 124 0.98 4.51 9.00
N GLY A 125 0.51 3.86 10.07
CA GLY A 125 -0.93 3.66 10.29
C GLY A 125 -1.69 4.97 10.44
N LEU A 126 -1.11 5.93 11.18
CA LEU A 126 -1.69 7.27 11.31
C LEU A 126 -1.73 8.01 9.97
N ALA A 127 -0.66 7.89 9.17
CA ALA A 127 -0.59 8.49 7.85
C ALA A 127 -1.69 7.91 6.93
N LEU A 128 -1.89 6.59 6.94
CA LEU A 128 -2.97 5.93 6.20
C LEU A 128 -4.34 6.46 6.62
N VAL A 129 -4.65 6.53 7.92
CA VAL A 129 -5.94 7.04 8.40
C VAL A 129 -6.19 8.48 7.95
N ARG A 130 -5.18 9.35 8.01
CA ARG A 130 -5.29 10.76 7.58
C ARG A 130 -5.46 10.94 6.07
N ALA A 131 -4.96 9.98 5.29
CA ALA A 131 -5.03 10.01 3.84
C ALA A 131 -6.37 9.51 3.30
N VAL A 132 -7.15 8.79 4.11
CA VAL A 132 -8.53 8.46 3.77
C VAL A 132 -9.33 9.76 3.76
N ARG A 133 -9.71 10.23 2.56
CA ARG A 133 -10.53 11.44 2.34
C ARG A 133 -11.68 11.12 1.39
N GLU A 134 -12.79 11.81 1.55
CA GLU A 134 -14.00 11.74 0.71
C GLU A 134 -13.76 12.25 -0.72
#